data_AF-A0A1J0LQQ9-F1
#
_entry.id   AF-A0A1J0LQQ9-F1
#
_cell.length_a   1.000
_cell.length_b   1.000
_cell.length_c   1.000
_cell.angle_alpha   90.00
_cell.angle_beta   90.00
_cell.angle_gamma   90.00
#
_symmetry.space_group_name_H-M   'P 1'
#
loop_
_entity.id
_entity.type
_entity.pdbx_description
1 polymer ?
#
loop_
_entity_poly.entity_id
_entity_poly.type
_entity_poly.pdbx_seq_one_letter_code
_entity_poly.pdbx_strand_id
1 'polypeptide(L)' 'MTQKALDLLKTPKTASQLARELGLTPEAARLLLHQLARRGYAKPLPCGTACGTCAFRGACQEPGEVYWWRT' A
#
# COMPACT_ATOMS: atom_id res chain seq x y z
N MET A 1 -17.04 -0.09 3.28
CA MET A 1 -15.72 0.48 2.89
C MET A 1 -14.59 -0.54 2.96
N THR A 2 -14.51 -1.33 4.03
CA THR A 2 -13.45 -2.32 4.26
C THR A 2 -13.34 -3.39 3.16
N GLN A 3 -14.47 -3.92 2.68
CA GLN A 3 -14.47 -4.91 1.60
C GLN A 3 -13.89 -4.37 0.29
N LYS A 4 -14.22 -3.11 -0.07
CA LYS A 4 -13.69 -2.45 -1.27
C LYS A 4 -12.19 -2.21 -1.16
N ALA A 5 -11.71 -1.76 0.01
CA ALA A 5 -10.27 -1.63 0.26
C ALA A 5 -9.53 -2.97 0.12
N LEU A 6 -10.10 -4.08 0.62
CA LEU A 6 -9.50 -5.41 0.49
C LEU A 6 -9.53 -5.95 -0.94
N ASP A 7 -10.53 -5.59 -1.73
CA ASP A 7 -10.57 -5.94 -3.15
C ASP A 7 -9.48 -5.20 -3.93
N LEU A 8 -9.28 -3.92 -3.64
CA LEU A 8 -8.20 -3.11 -4.23
C LEU A 8 -6.80 -3.60 -3.82
N LEU A 9 -6.66 -4.11 -2.59
CA LEU A 9 -5.41 -4.68 -2.07
C LEU A 9 -5.08 -6.08 -2.60
N LYS A 10 -5.91 -6.67 -3.48
CA LYS A 10 -5.55 -7.91 -4.21
C LYS A 10 -4.30 -7.69 -5.08
N THR A 11 -4.12 -6.48 -5.58
CA THR A 11 -2.87 -6.03 -6.22
C THR A 11 -2.09 -5.16 -5.24
N PRO A 12 -0.75 -5.26 -5.18
CA PRO A 12 0.05 -4.38 -4.34
C PRO A 12 -0.18 -2.91 -4.69
N LYS A 13 -0.54 -2.10 -3.70
CA LYS A 13 -0.82 -0.67 -3.87
C LYS A 13 -0.20 0.14 -2.75
N THR A 14 0.13 1.40 -3.03
CA THR A 14 0.61 2.35 -2.02
C THR A 14 -0.57 3.04 -1.34
N ALA A 15 -0.34 3.70 -0.19
CA ALA A 15 -1.38 4.45 0.50
C ALA A 15 -1.97 5.55 -0.39
N SER A 16 -1.13 6.20 -1.20
CA SER A 16 -1.52 7.25 -2.16
C SER A 16 -2.44 6.71 -3.26
N GLN A 17 -2.14 5.52 -3.80
CA GLN A 17 -2.99 4.87 -4.80
C GLN A 17 -4.34 4.44 -4.20
N LEU A 18 -4.30 3.83 -3.01
CA LEU A 18 -5.51 3.41 -2.30
C LEU A 18 -6.38 4.63 -1.96
N ALA A 19 -5.77 5.74 -1.55
CA ALA A 19 -6.45 7.00 -1.28
C ALA A 19 -7.19 7.52 -2.53
N ARG A 20 -6.51 7.57 -3.68
CA ARG A 20 -7.11 7.99 -4.96
C ARG A 20 -8.30 7.13 -5.35
N GLU A 21 -8.20 5.82 -5.21
CA GLU A 21 -9.28 4.89 -5.60
C GLU A 21 -10.46 4.86 -4.61
N LEU A 22 -10.21 5.18 -3.35
CA LEU A 22 -11.24 5.28 -2.31
C LEU A 22 -11.81 6.69 -2.16
N GLY A 23 -11.26 7.69 -2.85
CA GLY A 23 -11.64 9.10 -2.68
C GLY A 23 -11.27 9.66 -1.30
N LEU A 24 -10.17 9.17 -0.71
CA LEU A 24 -9.68 9.54 0.62
C LEU A 24 -8.41 10.40 0.51
N THR A 25 -8.00 11.00 1.62
CA THR A 25 -6.66 11.56 1.75
C THR A 25 -5.61 10.45 1.94
N PRO A 26 -4.35 10.68 1.53
CA PRO A 26 -3.25 9.75 1.74
C PRO A 26 -3.09 9.33 3.21
N GLU A 27 -3.27 10.27 4.14
CA GLU A 27 -3.20 10.04 5.58
C GLU A 27 -4.32 9.11 6.06
N ALA A 28 -5.55 9.33 5.59
CA ALA A 28 -6.70 8.50 5.94
C ALA A 28 -6.53 7.07 5.40
N ALA A 29 -6.04 6.92 4.17
CA ALA A 29 -5.73 5.60 3.60
C ALA A 29 -4.62 4.88 4.37
N ARG A 30 -3.59 5.60 4.81
CA ARG A 30 -2.51 5.04 5.63
C ARG A 30 -3.02 4.54 6.99
N LEU A 31 -3.89 5.31 7.67
CA LEU A 31 -4.53 4.88 8.90
C LEU A 31 -5.40 3.62 8.69
N LEU A 32 -6.15 3.58 7.59
CA LEU A 32 -6.98 2.43 7.23
C LEU A 32 -6.13 1.17 6.97
N LEU A 33 -5.01 1.31 6.26
CA LEU A 33 -4.05 0.22 6.04
C LEU A 33 -3.45 -0.30 7.34
N HIS A 34 -3.05 0.59 8.25
CA HIS A 34 -2.55 0.18 9.56
C HIS A 34 -3.63 -0.54 10.40
N GLN A 35 -4.89 -0.09 10.33
CA GLN A 35 -6.00 -0.79 10.99
C GLN A 35 -6.24 -2.18 10.38
N LEU A 36 -6.22 -2.30 9.05
CA LEU A 36 -6.34 -3.59 8.36
C LEU A 36 -5.20 -4.52 8.71
N ALA A 37 -3.98 -4.01 8.82
CA ALA A 37 -2.81 -4.79 9.17
C ALA A 37 -2.82 -5.29 10.60
N ARG A 38 -3.26 -4.46 11.56
CA ARG A 38 -3.48 -4.90 12.95
C ARG A 38 -4.50 -6.03 13.05
N ARG A 39 -5.47 -6.07 12.14
CA ARG A 39 -6.49 -7.13 12.05
C ARG A 39 -6.05 -8.32 11.21
N GLY A 40 -4.84 -8.30 10.66
CA GLY A 40 -4.29 -9.38 9.84
C GLY A 40 -4.74 -9.39 8.38
N TYR A 41 -5.55 -8.42 7.93
CA TYR A 41 -6.11 -8.41 6.57
C TYR A 41 -5.18 -7.82 5.51
N ALA A 42 -4.15 -7.07 5.91
CA ALA A 42 -3.19 -6.48 5.00
C ALA A 42 -1.78 -6.55 5.60
N LYS A 43 -0.76 -6.61 4.76
CA LYS A 43 0.64 -6.56 5.18
C LYS A 43 1.41 -5.57 4.33
N PRO A 44 2.41 -4.88 4.91
CA PRO A 44 3.37 -4.15 4.11
C PRO A 44 4.21 -5.16 3.32
N LEU A 45 4.46 -4.86 2.05
CA LEU A 45 5.39 -5.58 1.20
C LEU A 45 6.76 -4.94 1.41
N PRO A 46 7.69 -5.62 2.11
CA PRO A 46 9.04 -5.12 2.24
C PRO A 46 9.70 -5.16 0.87
N CYS A 47 10.10 -4.01 0.34
CA CYS A 47 11.11 -3.98 -0.71
C CYS A 47 12.43 -4.47 -0.09
N GLY A 48 12.89 -5.66 -0.49
CA GLY A 48 14.10 -6.30 0.06
C GLY A 48 15.42 -5.60 -0.30
N THR A 49 15.37 -4.56 -1.13
CA THR A 49 16.51 -3.74 -1.53
C THR A 49 16.16 -2.27 -1.35
N ALA A 50 17.13 -1.45 -0.91
CA ALA A 50 16.96 -0.01 -0.86
C ALA A 50 16.54 0.52 -2.25
N CYS A 51 15.52 1.38 -2.32
CA CYS A 51 14.98 1.87 -3.60
C CYS A 51 16.05 2.51 -4.51
N GLY A 52 17.14 3.04 -3.93
CA GLY A 52 18.27 3.60 -4.68
C GLY A 52 19.05 2.58 -5.53
N THR A 53 19.08 1.31 -5.12
CA THR A 53 19.82 0.22 -5.80
C THR A 53 18.91 -0.85 -6.42
N CYS A 54 17.59 -0.71 -6.29
CA CYS A 54 16.63 -1.66 -6.87
C CYS A 54 16.60 -1.55 -8.41
N ALA A 55 16.80 -2.66 -9.10
CA ALA A 55 16.69 -2.75 -10.57
C ALA A 55 15.28 -2.35 -11.07
N PHE A 56 14.26 -2.52 -10.24
CA PHE A 56 12.86 -2.17 -10.52
C PHE A 56 12.47 -0.78 -9.98
N ARG A 57 13.43 0.06 -9.57
CA ARG A 57 13.12 1.39 -9.00
C ARG A 57 12.21 2.25 -9.90
N GLY A 58 12.33 2.12 -11.21
CA GLY A 58 11.50 2.86 -12.19
C GLY A 58 10.04 2.38 -12.26
N ALA A 59 9.74 1.22 -11.68
CA ALA A 59 8.37 0.72 -11.51
C ALA A 59 7.77 1.14 -10.14
N CYS A 60 8.59 1.62 -9.21
CA CYS A 60 8.11 2.25 -7.99
C CYS A 60 7.72 3.71 -8.29
N GLN A 61 6.54 4.14 -7.83
CA GLN A 61 6.11 5.52 -8.07
C GLN A 61 6.97 6.53 -7.32
N GLU A 62 7.32 6.24 -6.05
CA GLU A 62 8.18 7.12 -5.25
C GLU A 62 9.15 6.32 -4.36
N PRO A 63 10.41 6.79 -4.21
CA PRO A 63 11.36 6.17 -3.31
C PRO A 63 10.89 6.29 -1.86
N GLY A 64 10.79 5.14 -1.16
CA GLY A 64 10.32 5.09 0.23
C GLY A 64 8.82 4.83 0.40
N GLU A 65 8.05 4.68 -0.69
CA GLU A 65 6.66 4.23 -0.56
C GLU A 65 6.57 2.76 -0.16
N VAL A 66 5.76 2.51 0.87
CA VAL A 66 5.44 1.16 1.34
C VAL A 66 4.24 0.66 0.55
N TYR A 67 4.45 -0.41 -0.21
CA TYR A 67 3.38 -1.13 -0.87
C TYR A 67 2.66 -2.02 0.15
N TRP A 68 1.36 -2.16 0.01
CA TRP A 68 0.53 -3.00 0.84
C TRP A 68 -0.21 -4.01 -0.03
N TRP A 69 -0.39 -5.20 0.50
CA TRP A 69 -1.14 -6.26 -0.14
C TRP A 69 -2.03 -6.97 0.88
N ARG A 70 -3.07 -7.61 0.39
CA ARG A 70 -3.95 -8.44 1.20
C ARG A 70 -3.21 -9.70 1.67
N THR A 71 -3.35 -10.02 2.96
CA THR A 71 -2.83 -11.27 3.56
C THR A 71 -3.63 -12.48 3.13
#